data_AF-A0A9D2VGY7-F1
#
_entry.id   AF-A0A9D2VGY7-F1
#
_cell.length_a   1.000
_cell.length_b   1.000
_cell.length_c   1.000
_cell.angle_alpha   90.00
_cell.angle_beta   90.00
_cell.angle_gamma   90.00
#
_symmetry.space_group_name_H-M   'P 1'
#
loop_
_entity.id
_entity.type
_entity.pdbx_description
1 polymer ?
#
loop_
_entity_poly.entity_id
_entity_poly.type
_entity_poly.pdbx_seq_one_letter_code
_entity_poly.pdbx_strand_id
1 'polypeptide(L)'
;VFITTPHEPTALRALAHEHLSHLARIEVIQLPNQGKDVGPFIEVIHQFNLPSYDVVLKLHTKRSQNAASYLAVIRQLFGNDIVDGDDWRRKLIAPIAGNATITEQTLRRFISDPELGMIGARQFLCSAPDANRNAYAALCQRLHIATHPEFFGGTMFWIRGQVLQRFIDAGITFDDFSPTDQAEVENTLEHQLERVFGALVQSYGLTLSGQ
;
A
#
# COMPACT_ATOMS: atom_id res chain seq x y z
N VAL A 1 -6.49 14.15 -2.66
CA VAL A 1 -6.23 13.33 -1.44
C VAL A 1 -7.49 12.59 -1.09
N PHE A 2 -7.36 11.29 -0.87
CA PHE A 2 -8.48 10.42 -0.47
C PHE A 2 -8.13 9.84 0.89
N ILE A 3 -9.03 9.99 1.87
CA ILE A 3 -8.81 9.58 3.25
C ILE A 3 -9.91 8.59 3.63
N THR A 4 -9.51 7.39 4.05
CA THR A 4 -10.43 6.36 4.53
C THR A 4 -10.37 6.26 6.05
N THR A 5 -11.52 6.05 6.70
CA THR A 5 -11.59 5.86 8.16
C THR A 5 -12.71 4.89 8.54
N PRO A 6 -12.54 4.03 9.56
CA PRO A 6 -13.64 3.25 10.11
C PRO A 6 -14.53 4.04 11.07
N HIS A 7 -14.08 5.21 11.50
CA HIS A 7 -14.78 6.07 12.45
C HIS A 7 -15.66 7.10 11.73
N GLU A 8 -16.59 7.69 12.48
CA GLU A 8 -17.39 8.82 12.03
C GLU A 8 -16.48 9.93 11.44
N PRO A 9 -16.72 10.39 10.21
CA PRO A 9 -15.75 11.20 9.48
C PRO A 9 -15.92 12.71 9.68
N THR A 10 -16.91 13.23 10.40
CA THR A 10 -17.20 14.67 10.51
C THR A 10 -16.00 15.46 11.02
N ALA A 11 -15.40 15.02 12.14
CA ALA A 11 -14.24 15.71 12.69
C ALA A 11 -13.03 15.65 11.74
N LEU A 12 -12.83 14.50 11.08
CA LEU A 12 -11.74 14.31 10.13
C LEU A 12 -11.92 15.14 8.86
N ARG A 13 -13.15 15.29 8.37
CA ARG A 13 -13.50 16.18 7.25
C ARG A 13 -13.19 17.63 7.59
N ALA A 14 -13.58 18.09 8.78
CA ALA A 14 -13.29 19.44 9.22
C ALA A 14 -11.78 19.71 9.24
N LEU A 15 -10.99 18.81 9.86
CA LEU A 15 -9.53 18.91 9.89
C LEU A 15 -8.90 18.86 8.49
N ALA A 16 -9.39 17.97 7.62
CA ALA A 16 -8.89 17.86 6.26
C ALA A 16 -9.16 19.14 5.46
N HIS A 17 -10.34 19.74 5.59
CA HIS A 17 -10.64 21.02 4.96
C HIS A 17 -9.81 22.16 5.55
N GLU A 18 -9.61 22.19 6.86
CA GLU A 18 -8.78 23.22 7.52
C GLU A 18 -7.33 23.18 7.01
N HIS A 19 -6.71 22.00 6.99
CA HIS A 19 -5.28 21.87 6.71
C HIS A 19 -4.94 21.65 5.23
N LEU A 20 -5.86 21.11 4.44
CA LEU A 20 -5.61 20.69 3.06
C LEU A 20 -6.45 21.44 2.03
N SER A 21 -7.16 22.51 2.40
CA SER A 21 -8.02 23.33 1.51
C SER A 21 -7.35 23.82 0.22
N HIS A 22 -6.02 23.90 0.18
CA HIS A 22 -5.25 24.27 -1.00
C HIS A 22 -5.18 23.17 -2.07
N LEU A 23 -5.60 21.93 -1.75
CA LEU A 23 -5.60 20.81 -2.68
C LEU A 23 -6.86 20.81 -3.54
N ALA A 24 -6.70 20.45 -4.82
CA ALA A 24 -7.80 20.45 -5.79
C ALA A 24 -8.97 19.50 -5.43
N ARG A 25 -8.70 18.43 -4.70
CA ARG A 25 -9.70 17.44 -4.30
C ARG A 25 -9.35 16.78 -2.98
N ILE A 26 -10.34 16.74 -2.08
CA ILE A 26 -10.26 16.08 -0.78
C ILE A 26 -11.55 15.28 -0.62
N GLU A 27 -11.43 13.98 -0.39
CA GLU A 27 -12.58 13.11 -0.11
C GLU A 27 -12.29 12.32 1.16
N VAL A 28 -13.28 12.25 2.06
CA VAL A 28 -13.19 11.44 3.28
C VAL A 28 -14.31 10.41 3.25
N ILE A 29 -13.91 9.14 3.13
CA ILE A 29 -14.79 7.99 3.00
C ILE A 29 -14.77 7.20 4.31
N GLN A 30 -15.96 6.91 4.83
CA GLN A 30 -16.11 6.00 5.96
C GLN A 30 -16.30 4.57 5.43
N LEU A 31 -15.43 3.65 5.86
CA LEU A 31 -15.46 2.24 5.45
C LEU A 31 -15.15 1.36 6.66
N PRO A 32 -15.80 0.19 6.82
CA PRO A 32 -15.45 -0.71 7.91
C PRO A 32 -13.97 -1.14 7.82
N ASN A 33 -13.37 -1.47 8.95
CA ASN A 33 -11.98 -1.97 8.99
C ASN A 33 -11.91 -3.43 8.49
N GLN A 34 -12.11 -3.63 7.19
CA GLN A 34 -12.05 -4.90 6.48
C GLN A 34 -10.91 -4.84 5.46
N GLY A 35 -10.12 -5.92 5.35
CA GLY A 35 -8.92 -5.91 4.50
C GLY A 35 -7.82 -4.95 4.96
N LYS A 36 -7.86 -4.51 6.23
CA LYS A 36 -6.89 -3.59 6.86
C LYS A 36 -6.67 -2.32 6.03
N ASP A 37 -5.43 -2.07 5.57
CA ASP A 37 -5.11 -0.92 4.72
C ASP A 37 -5.28 -1.21 3.22
N VAL A 38 -5.42 -2.48 2.82
CA VAL A 38 -5.56 -2.89 1.42
C VAL A 38 -7.01 -2.79 0.97
N GLY A 39 -7.96 -3.27 1.77
CA GLY A 39 -9.39 -3.22 1.45
C GLY A 39 -9.86 -1.80 1.10
N PRO A 40 -9.73 -0.82 2.02
CA PRO A 40 -10.09 0.56 1.74
C PRO A 40 -9.32 1.17 0.56
N PHE A 41 -8.10 0.70 0.27
CA PHE A 41 -7.35 1.15 -0.89
C PHE A 41 -7.94 0.62 -2.20
N ILE A 42 -8.40 -0.64 -2.25
CA ILE A 42 -9.17 -1.19 -3.39
C ILE A 42 -10.44 -0.38 -3.61
N GLU A 43 -11.18 -0.05 -2.55
CA GLU A 43 -12.38 0.80 -2.68
C GLU A 43 -12.04 2.17 -3.30
N VAL A 44 -10.98 2.83 -2.83
CA VAL A 44 -10.54 4.13 -3.38
C VAL A 44 -10.09 4.00 -4.84
N ILE A 45 -9.41 2.90 -5.22
CA ILE A 45 -9.02 2.61 -6.61
C ILE A 45 -10.23 2.67 -7.53
N HIS A 46 -11.31 1.97 -7.15
CA HIS A 46 -12.54 1.90 -7.94
C HIS A 46 -13.32 3.22 -7.88
N GLN A 47 -13.60 3.72 -6.69
CA GLN A 47 -14.49 4.86 -6.48
C GLN A 47 -13.97 6.15 -7.13
N PHE A 48 -12.65 6.34 -7.16
CA PHE A 48 -12.03 7.57 -7.66
C PHE A 48 -11.19 7.38 -8.91
N ASN A 49 -11.23 6.19 -9.52
CA ASN A 49 -10.45 5.84 -10.69
C ASN A 49 -8.96 6.21 -10.51
N LEU A 50 -8.32 5.68 -9.46
CA LEU A 50 -6.89 5.92 -9.24
C LEU A 50 -5.99 5.62 -10.46
N PRO A 51 -6.35 4.69 -11.38
CA PRO A 51 -5.59 4.50 -12.61
C PRO A 51 -5.44 5.73 -13.50
N SER A 52 -6.30 6.75 -13.39
CA SER A 52 -6.16 7.99 -14.18
C SER A 52 -5.11 8.96 -13.66
N TYR A 53 -4.48 8.68 -12.51
CA TYR A 53 -3.42 9.52 -11.97
C TYR A 53 -2.05 9.03 -12.44
N ASP A 54 -1.15 9.94 -12.80
CA ASP A 54 0.21 9.56 -13.27
C ASP A 54 0.97 8.74 -12.23
N VAL A 55 0.90 9.18 -10.97
CA VAL A 55 1.51 8.52 -9.81
C VAL A 55 0.59 8.67 -8.59
N VAL A 56 0.49 7.62 -7.80
CA VAL A 56 -0.29 7.53 -6.56
C VAL A 56 0.65 7.28 -5.39
N LEU A 57 0.58 8.12 -4.35
CA LEU A 57 1.18 7.84 -3.05
C LEU A 57 0.16 7.18 -2.13
N LYS A 58 0.46 5.95 -1.68
CA LYS A 58 -0.31 5.24 -0.65
C LYS A 58 0.39 5.34 0.70
N LEU A 59 -0.32 5.88 1.69
CA LEU A 59 0.09 5.96 3.09
C LEU A 59 -1.03 5.43 4.00
N HIS A 60 -0.67 4.96 5.18
CA HIS A 60 -1.65 4.64 6.22
C HIS A 60 -1.07 4.88 7.62
N THR A 61 -1.94 4.90 8.63
CA THR A 61 -1.54 5.26 10.00
C THR A 61 -0.75 4.17 10.73
N LYS A 62 -0.68 2.95 10.15
CA LYS A 62 -0.05 1.76 10.74
C LYS A 62 -0.47 1.53 12.20
N ARG A 63 -1.76 1.72 12.51
CA ARG A 63 -2.33 1.42 13.83
C ARG A 63 -2.59 -0.08 13.96
N SER A 64 -1.56 -0.84 14.25
CA SER A 64 -1.72 -2.17 14.81
C SER A 64 -0.94 -2.22 16.12
N GLN A 65 -1.64 -2.56 17.21
CA GLN A 65 -0.99 -3.04 18.44
C GLN A 65 -0.37 -4.38 18.11
N ASN A 66 0.76 -4.32 17.40
CA ASN A 66 1.47 -5.50 16.98
C ASN A 66 1.88 -6.26 18.23
N ALA A 67 1.41 -7.51 18.35
CA ALA A 67 1.90 -8.40 19.38
C ALA A 67 3.44 -8.43 19.33
N ALA A 68 4.08 -8.61 20.50
CA ALA A 68 5.55 -8.66 20.58
C ALA A 68 6.16 -9.71 19.63
N SER A 69 5.44 -10.81 19.37
CA SER A 69 5.78 -11.83 18.39
C SER A 69 5.85 -11.31 16.96
N TYR A 70 4.91 -10.47 16.54
CA TYR A 70 4.90 -9.88 15.21
C TYR A 70 6.05 -8.89 15.04
N LEU A 71 6.33 -8.04 16.05
CA LEU A 71 7.51 -7.17 16.02
C LEU A 71 8.82 -7.96 15.96
N ALA A 72 8.89 -9.14 16.59
CA ALA A 72 10.07 -10.01 16.50
C ALA A 72 10.29 -10.51 15.06
N VAL A 73 9.24 -10.95 14.36
CA VAL A 73 9.31 -11.33 12.94
C VAL A 73 9.72 -10.16 12.07
N ILE A 74 9.11 -8.98 12.29
CA ILE A 74 9.45 -7.76 11.54
C ILE A 74 10.92 -7.37 11.76
N ARG A 75 11.46 -7.49 12.98
CA ARG A 75 12.87 -7.22 13.26
C ARG A 75 13.81 -8.21 12.57
N GLN A 76 13.43 -9.49 12.50
CA GLN A 76 14.18 -10.50 11.76
C GLN A 76 14.21 -10.20 10.26
N LEU A 77 13.11 -9.70 9.70
CA LEU A 77 13.00 -9.41 8.27
C LEU A 77 13.63 -8.07 7.87
N PHE A 78 13.50 -7.03 8.69
CA PHE A 78 13.75 -5.64 8.29
C PHE A 78 14.76 -4.89 9.17
N GLY A 79 15.24 -5.50 10.26
CA GLY A 79 16.26 -4.91 11.13
C GLY A 79 15.82 -4.80 12.59
N ASN A 80 16.78 -5.04 13.48
CA ASN A 80 16.58 -4.99 14.93
C ASN A 80 16.39 -3.57 15.49
N ASP A 81 16.60 -2.55 14.67
CA ASP A 81 16.47 -1.14 15.02
C ASP A 81 15.03 -0.62 14.98
N ILE A 82 14.06 -1.48 14.62
CA ILE A 82 12.62 -1.15 14.69
C ILE A 82 12.16 -1.26 16.15
N VAL A 83 11.94 -0.11 16.77
CA VAL A 83 11.60 -0.03 18.21
C VAL A 83 10.15 -0.46 18.45
N ASP A 84 9.21 0.12 17.71
CA ASP A 84 7.77 -0.13 17.82
C ASP A 84 7.06 0.13 16.48
N GLY A 85 5.71 0.06 16.46
CA GLY A 85 4.92 0.30 15.26
C GLY A 85 4.97 1.74 14.75
N ASP A 86 5.13 2.73 15.63
CA ASP A 86 5.25 4.14 15.23
C ASP A 86 6.62 4.42 14.61
N ASP A 87 7.67 3.82 15.15
CA ASP A 87 9.01 3.85 14.59
C ASP A 87 9.06 3.19 13.21
N TRP A 88 8.42 2.04 13.07
CA TRP A 88 8.27 1.39 11.78
C TRP A 88 7.54 2.29 10.77
N ARG A 89 6.42 2.90 11.16
CA ARG A 89 5.72 3.86 10.29
C ARG A 89 6.63 5.01 9.86
N ARG A 90 7.37 5.61 10.79
CA ARG A 90 8.30 6.70 10.45
C ARG A 90 9.36 6.24 9.46
N LYS A 91 9.93 5.04 9.64
CA LYS A 91 10.93 4.45 8.73
C LYS A 91 10.35 4.13 7.34
N LEU A 92 9.07 3.77 7.24
CA LEU A 92 8.37 3.59 5.96
C LEU A 92 8.16 4.92 5.22
N ILE A 93 7.77 5.98 5.94
CA ILE A 93 7.38 7.27 5.34
C ILE A 93 8.58 8.16 5.05
N ALA A 94 9.55 8.25 5.98
CA ALA A 94 10.66 9.18 5.90
C ALA A 94 11.39 9.21 4.54
N PRO A 95 11.75 8.07 3.92
CA PRO A 95 12.48 8.07 2.65
C PRO A 95 11.61 8.40 1.44
N ILE A 96 10.28 8.36 1.53
CA ILE A 96 9.39 8.56 0.36
C ILE A 96 8.50 9.80 0.46
N ALA A 97 8.27 10.33 1.66
CA ALA A 97 7.39 11.48 1.91
C ALA A 97 7.74 12.22 3.21
N GLY A 98 8.97 12.08 3.73
CA GLY A 98 9.37 12.67 5.02
C GLY A 98 9.38 14.19 5.06
N ASN A 99 9.57 14.85 3.92
CA ASN A 99 9.48 16.30 3.75
C ASN A 99 9.27 16.65 2.25
N ALA A 100 9.05 17.95 1.98
CA ALA A 100 8.80 18.45 0.63
C ALA A 100 9.94 18.12 -0.36
N THR A 101 11.21 18.24 0.06
CA THR A 101 12.37 17.93 -0.79
C THR A 101 12.40 16.46 -1.18
N ILE A 102 12.17 15.55 -0.23
CA ILE A 102 12.09 14.11 -0.50
C ILE A 102 10.96 13.79 -1.47
N THR A 103 9.76 14.34 -1.23
CA THR A 103 8.60 14.16 -2.12
C THR A 103 8.88 14.67 -3.53
N GLU A 104 9.48 15.85 -3.66
CA GLU A 104 9.82 16.43 -4.96
C GLU A 104 10.87 15.58 -5.70
N GLN A 105 11.89 15.08 -4.99
CA GLN A 105 12.88 14.16 -5.55
C GLN A 105 12.23 12.86 -6.05
N THR A 106 11.33 12.26 -5.27
CA THR A 106 10.61 11.06 -5.66
C THR A 106 9.77 11.28 -6.92
N LEU A 107 9.04 12.40 -7.01
CA LEU A 107 8.28 12.77 -8.21
C LEU A 107 9.20 12.99 -9.42
N ARG A 108 10.33 13.69 -9.25
CA ARG A 108 11.32 13.89 -10.32
C ARG A 108 11.86 12.58 -10.86
N ARG A 109 12.02 11.55 -10.02
CA ARG A 109 12.43 10.22 -10.47
C ARG A 109 11.40 9.59 -11.42
N PHE A 110 10.10 9.66 -11.09
CA PHE A 110 9.04 9.17 -12.01
C PHE A 110 8.99 9.95 -13.33
N ILE A 111 9.40 11.22 -13.33
CA ILE A 111 9.49 12.04 -14.55
C ILE A 111 10.73 11.65 -15.38
N SER A 112 11.88 11.47 -14.74
CA SER A 112 13.15 11.18 -15.43
C SER A 112 13.30 9.72 -15.88
N ASP A 113 12.59 8.81 -15.22
CA ASP A 113 12.66 7.37 -15.47
C ASP A 113 11.24 6.84 -15.81
N PRO A 114 10.92 6.71 -17.12
CA PRO A 114 9.64 6.16 -17.57
C PRO A 114 9.43 4.70 -17.15
N GLU A 115 10.48 3.92 -16.96
CA GLU A 115 10.41 2.50 -16.58
C GLU A 115 10.19 2.32 -15.08
N LEU A 116 10.39 3.35 -14.26
CA LEU A 116 10.08 3.31 -12.84
C LEU A 116 8.56 3.20 -12.62
N GLY A 117 8.14 2.09 -12.03
CA GLY A 117 6.74 1.81 -11.72
C GLY A 117 6.37 2.02 -10.27
N MET A 118 7.31 1.86 -9.34
CA MET A 118 7.03 1.93 -7.90
C MET A 118 8.27 2.34 -7.09
N ILE A 119 8.06 3.21 -6.09
CA ILE A 119 9.07 3.60 -5.10
C ILE A 119 8.57 3.33 -3.69
N GLY A 120 9.39 2.67 -2.87
CA GLY A 120 9.15 2.50 -1.44
C GLY A 120 10.44 2.68 -0.64
N ALA A 121 10.33 2.61 0.68
CA ALA A 121 11.48 2.66 1.57
C ALA A 121 12.42 1.46 1.33
N ARG A 122 13.68 1.69 0.97
CA ARG A 122 14.60 0.61 0.55
C ARG A 122 14.78 -0.49 1.60
N GLN A 123 14.77 -0.12 2.88
CA GLN A 123 14.86 -1.05 4.01
C GLN A 123 13.74 -2.12 3.98
N PHE A 124 12.60 -1.82 3.39
CA PHE A 124 11.42 -2.69 3.39
C PHE A 124 11.14 -3.33 2.03
N LEU A 125 12.04 -3.17 1.05
CA LEU A 125 11.99 -3.97 -0.18
C LEU A 125 12.38 -5.41 0.16
N CYS A 126 11.47 -6.34 -0.06
CA CYS A 126 11.56 -7.72 0.39
C CYS A 126 11.29 -8.69 -0.76
N SER A 127 11.85 -9.89 -0.65
CA SER A 127 11.56 -11.02 -1.55
C SER A 127 11.07 -12.27 -0.81
N ALA A 128 10.63 -12.10 0.45
CA ALA A 128 10.12 -13.21 1.24
C ALA A 128 8.92 -13.83 0.53
N PRO A 129 8.77 -15.16 0.49
CA PRO A 129 7.59 -15.80 -0.10
C PRO A 129 6.33 -15.52 0.74
N ASP A 130 5.16 -15.62 0.12
CA ASP A 130 3.89 -15.68 0.85
C ASP A 130 3.82 -16.95 1.71
N ALA A 131 3.15 -16.86 2.87
CA ALA A 131 2.93 -17.99 3.76
C ALA A 131 2.10 -19.09 3.06
N ASN A 132 1.16 -18.68 2.21
CA ASN A 132 0.34 -19.51 1.37
C ASN A 132 0.63 -19.27 -0.13
N ARG A 133 1.73 -19.88 -0.61
CA ARG A 133 2.19 -19.75 -2.00
C ARG A 133 1.13 -20.12 -3.06
N ASN A 134 0.25 -21.08 -2.75
CA ASN A 134 -0.81 -21.50 -3.66
C ASN A 134 -1.89 -20.42 -3.79
N ALA A 135 -2.30 -19.80 -2.67
CA ALA A 135 -3.24 -18.67 -2.68
C ALA A 135 -2.66 -17.47 -3.43
N TYR A 136 -1.38 -17.14 -3.19
CA TYR A 136 -0.68 -16.09 -3.93
C TYR A 136 -0.65 -16.37 -5.44
N ALA A 137 -0.30 -17.59 -5.85
CA ALA A 137 -0.28 -17.97 -7.26
C ALA A 137 -1.68 -17.89 -7.92
N ALA A 138 -2.72 -18.33 -7.20
CA ALA A 138 -4.10 -18.22 -7.67
C ALA A 138 -4.55 -16.75 -7.83
N LEU A 139 -4.13 -15.87 -6.91
CA LEU A 139 -4.39 -14.44 -7.00
C LEU A 139 -3.67 -13.81 -8.21
N CYS A 140 -2.40 -14.15 -8.44
CA CYS A 140 -1.68 -13.73 -9.65
C CYS A 140 -2.39 -14.21 -10.93
N GLN A 141 -2.93 -15.43 -10.93
CA GLN A 141 -3.72 -15.96 -12.03
C GLN A 141 -5.01 -15.16 -12.26
N ARG A 142 -5.76 -14.81 -11.19
CA ARG A 142 -6.95 -13.95 -11.27
C ARG A 142 -6.61 -12.58 -11.86
N LEU A 143 -5.43 -12.05 -11.55
CA LEU A 143 -4.93 -10.77 -12.06
C LEU A 143 -4.32 -10.87 -13.47
N HIS A 144 -4.21 -12.07 -14.04
CA HIS A 144 -3.53 -12.33 -15.31
C HIS A 144 -2.07 -11.83 -15.34
N ILE A 145 -1.35 -12.03 -14.23
CA ILE A 145 0.07 -11.65 -14.09
C ILE A 145 0.92 -12.85 -13.70
N ALA A 146 2.22 -12.79 -14.01
CA ALA A 146 3.20 -13.72 -13.47
C ALA A 146 3.47 -13.42 -11.99
N THR A 147 3.85 -14.43 -11.23
CA THR A 147 4.35 -14.25 -9.87
C THR A 147 5.68 -13.51 -9.88
N HIS A 148 5.89 -12.59 -8.94
CA HIS A 148 7.16 -11.89 -8.74
C HIS A 148 7.49 -11.83 -7.25
N PRO A 149 8.72 -12.13 -6.82
CA PRO A 149 9.02 -12.22 -5.41
C PRO A 149 9.08 -10.86 -4.71
N GLU A 150 9.40 -9.78 -5.42
CA GLU A 150 9.67 -8.49 -4.79
C GLU A 150 8.42 -7.69 -4.47
N PHE A 151 8.37 -7.09 -3.28
CA PHE A 151 7.34 -6.18 -2.83
C PHE A 151 7.86 -5.29 -1.68
N PHE A 152 7.12 -4.23 -1.34
CA PHE A 152 7.43 -3.40 -0.18
C PHE A 152 6.62 -3.84 1.04
N GLY A 153 7.29 -4.41 2.04
CA GLY A 153 6.68 -4.78 3.30
C GLY A 153 6.15 -3.56 4.05
N GLY A 154 4.90 -3.64 4.51
CA GLY A 154 4.23 -2.52 5.18
C GLY A 154 3.47 -1.57 4.25
N THR A 155 3.37 -1.88 2.95
CA THR A 155 2.31 -1.38 2.04
C THR A 155 2.18 0.15 1.94
N MET A 156 3.31 0.86 2.05
CA MET A 156 3.41 2.30 1.80
C MET A 156 4.44 2.56 0.70
N PHE A 157 4.01 3.24 -0.36
CA PHE A 157 4.79 3.42 -1.57
C PHE A 157 4.17 4.45 -2.50
N TRP A 158 4.95 4.91 -3.47
CA TRP A 158 4.49 5.52 -4.70
C TRP A 158 4.35 4.46 -5.78
N ILE A 159 3.33 4.53 -6.62
CA ILE A 159 3.11 3.61 -7.75
C ILE A 159 2.51 4.35 -8.95
N ARG A 160 2.85 3.96 -10.19
CA ARG A 160 2.15 4.49 -11.37
C ARG A 160 0.68 4.08 -11.34
N GLY A 161 -0.23 5.04 -11.50
CA GLY A 161 -1.66 4.78 -11.39
C GLY A 161 -2.13 3.70 -12.36
N GLN A 162 -1.63 3.70 -13.60
CA GLN A 162 -1.99 2.72 -14.63
C GLN A 162 -1.86 1.25 -14.18
N VAL A 163 -0.94 0.95 -13.25
CA VAL A 163 -0.72 -0.40 -12.73
C VAL A 163 -1.91 -0.89 -11.90
N LEU A 164 -2.62 0.05 -11.24
CA LEU A 164 -3.80 -0.23 -10.42
C LEU A 164 -5.01 -0.66 -11.26
N GLN A 165 -5.00 -0.45 -12.58
CA GLN A 165 -6.07 -0.87 -13.49
C GLN A 165 -6.32 -2.38 -13.42
N ARG A 166 -5.29 -3.19 -13.14
CA ARG A 166 -5.44 -4.65 -13.01
C ARG A 166 -6.43 -5.07 -11.94
N PHE A 167 -6.54 -4.31 -10.84
CA PHE A 167 -7.53 -4.63 -9.80
C PHE A 167 -8.95 -4.46 -10.31
N ILE A 168 -9.17 -3.38 -11.08
CA ILE A 168 -10.45 -3.11 -11.73
C ILE A 168 -10.77 -4.19 -12.76
N ASP A 169 -9.82 -4.51 -13.64
CA ASP A 169 -9.98 -5.50 -14.72
C ASP A 169 -10.27 -6.91 -14.17
N ALA A 170 -9.61 -7.28 -13.06
CA ALA A 170 -9.79 -8.57 -12.39
C ALA A 170 -11.03 -8.62 -11.49
N GLY A 171 -11.81 -7.53 -11.44
CA GLY A 171 -13.00 -7.41 -10.60
C GLY A 171 -12.71 -7.64 -9.13
N ILE A 172 -11.55 -7.22 -8.63
CA ILE A 172 -11.24 -7.25 -7.19
C ILE A 172 -11.89 -6.03 -6.56
N THR A 173 -12.78 -6.26 -5.60
CA THR A 173 -13.61 -5.22 -4.97
C THR A 173 -13.44 -5.24 -3.46
N PHE A 174 -13.97 -4.23 -2.78
CA PHE A 174 -14.00 -4.20 -1.32
C PHE A 174 -14.76 -5.40 -0.72
N ASP A 175 -15.74 -5.94 -1.43
CA ASP A 175 -16.55 -7.07 -0.97
C ASP A 175 -15.78 -8.41 -0.98
N ASP A 176 -14.62 -8.48 -1.66
CA ASP A 176 -13.73 -9.65 -1.59
C ASP A 176 -13.04 -9.79 -0.21
N PHE A 177 -13.07 -8.75 0.63
CA PHE A 177 -12.42 -8.76 1.94
C PHE A 177 -13.37 -9.20 3.03
N SER A 178 -13.00 -10.27 3.75
CA SER A 178 -13.78 -10.75 4.89
C SER A 178 -13.30 -10.12 6.21
N PRO A 179 -14.20 -9.88 7.18
CA PRO A 179 -13.79 -9.65 8.57
C PRO A 179 -12.98 -10.87 9.04
N THR A 180 -11.70 -10.68 9.35
CA THR A 180 -10.83 -11.79 9.70
C THR A 180 -10.23 -11.60 11.09
N ASP A 181 -10.24 -12.66 11.90
CA ASP A 181 -9.57 -12.70 13.19
C ASP A 181 -8.05 -12.59 13.00
N GLN A 182 -7.37 -11.95 13.98
CA GLN A 182 -5.93 -11.74 13.91
C GLN A 182 -5.10 -13.03 13.79
N ALA A 183 -5.68 -14.19 14.14
CA ALA A 183 -5.02 -15.48 14.07
C ALA A 183 -4.90 -16.04 12.64
N GLU A 184 -5.69 -15.55 11.67
CA GLU A 184 -5.73 -16.08 10.30
C GLU A 184 -5.07 -15.16 9.26
N VAL A 185 -4.41 -14.10 9.73
CA VAL A 185 -3.84 -13.03 8.90
C VAL A 185 -3.00 -13.54 7.72
N GLU A 186 -2.21 -14.59 7.91
CA GLU A 186 -1.33 -15.13 6.86
C GLU A 186 -2.09 -15.75 5.67
N ASN A 187 -3.36 -16.14 5.85
CA ASN A 187 -4.20 -16.71 4.79
C ASN A 187 -5.19 -15.69 4.18
N THR A 188 -5.15 -14.43 4.62
CA THR A 188 -6.09 -13.40 4.17
C THR A 188 -5.75 -12.83 2.79
N LEU A 189 -6.78 -12.38 2.08
CA LEU A 189 -6.63 -11.70 0.79
C LEU A 189 -5.76 -10.45 0.91
N GLU A 190 -5.91 -9.64 1.98
CA GLU A 190 -5.07 -8.47 2.16
C GLU A 190 -3.59 -8.82 2.25
N HIS A 191 -3.21 -9.89 2.96
CA HIS A 191 -1.82 -10.32 3.07
C HIS A 191 -1.23 -10.76 1.72
N GLN A 192 -2.01 -11.48 0.91
CA GLN A 192 -1.58 -11.85 -0.44
C GLN A 192 -1.44 -10.61 -1.33
N LEU A 193 -2.39 -9.66 -1.25
CA LEU A 193 -2.37 -8.43 -2.02
C LEU A 193 -1.19 -7.50 -1.66
N GLU A 194 -0.75 -7.45 -0.39
CA GLU A 194 0.47 -6.72 0.01
C GLU A 194 1.68 -7.12 -0.86
N ARG A 195 1.76 -8.39 -1.26
CA ARG A 195 2.86 -8.97 -2.03
C ARG A 195 2.68 -8.83 -3.54
N VAL A 196 1.43 -8.71 -3.99
CA VAL A 196 1.08 -8.62 -5.40
C VAL A 196 1.53 -7.30 -6.03
N PHE A 197 1.66 -6.21 -5.27
CA PHE A 197 1.99 -4.90 -5.84
C PHE A 197 3.26 -4.89 -6.69
N GLY A 198 4.31 -5.64 -6.30
CA GLY A 198 5.51 -5.72 -7.14
C GLY A 198 5.33 -6.58 -8.38
N ALA A 199 4.59 -7.68 -8.30
CA ALA A 199 4.22 -8.49 -9.46
C ALA A 199 3.36 -7.70 -10.46
N LEU A 200 2.46 -6.85 -9.96
CA LEU A 200 1.67 -5.95 -10.78
C LEU A 200 2.56 -4.98 -11.55
N VAL A 201 3.49 -4.30 -10.88
CA VAL A 201 4.43 -3.37 -11.51
C VAL A 201 5.22 -4.06 -12.62
N GLN A 202 5.76 -5.24 -12.35
CA GLN A 202 6.50 -6.05 -13.33
C GLN A 202 5.64 -6.48 -14.53
N SER A 203 4.35 -6.74 -14.33
CA SER A 203 3.44 -7.11 -15.43
C SER A 203 3.23 -6.01 -16.47
N TYR A 204 3.57 -4.75 -16.13
CA TYR A 204 3.58 -3.62 -17.06
C TYR A 204 4.97 -3.36 -17.67
N GLY A 205 5.96 -4.23 -17.42
CA GLY A 205 7.34 -4.02 -17.83
C GLY A 205 8.05 -2.90 -17.04
N LEU A 206 7.54 -2.56 -15.86
CA LEU A 206 8.07 -1.49 -15.03
C LEU A 206 8.88 -2.04 -13.85
N THR A 207 9.72 -1.19 -13.26
CA THR A 207 10.64 -1.55 -12.19
C THR A 207 10.19 -1.04 -10.81
N LEU A 208 10.66 -1.72 -9.76
CA LEU A 208 10.57 -1.28 -8.39
C LEU A 208 11.90 -0.66 -7.98
N SER A 209 11.87 0.40 -7.17
CA SER A 209 13.09 0.99 -6.63
C SER A 209 12.96 1.42 -5.18
N GLY A 210 13.92 1.01 -4.35
CA GLY A 210 14.05 1.52 -2.99
C GLY A 210 14.64 2.93 -2.98
N GLN A 211 14.13 3.79 -2.11
CA GLN A 211 14.71 5.10 -1.76
C GLN A 211 15.37 5.06 -0.39
#